data_AF-A0A7X7YT99-F1
#
_entry.id   AF-A0A7X7YT99-F1
#
_cell.length_a   1.000
_cell.length_b   1.000
_cell.length_c   1.000
_cell.angle_alpha   90.00
_cell.angle_beta   90.00
_cell.angle_gamma   90.00
#
_symmetry.space_group_name_H-M   'P 1'
#
loop_
_entity.id
_entity.type
_entity.pdbx_description
1 polymer ?
#
loop_
_entity_poly.entity_id
_entity_poly.type
_entity_poly.pdbx_seq_one_letter_code
_entity_poly.pdbx_strand_id
1 'polypeptide(L)'
;MNFIIILIVAIFHISALVLYPETTVLGPTYLFVSFLLWSAFFLLLKSSFYKLSTKTSSFIFIVIAIAMLLSIMFFYPQRNNKPVFYKLLDEEYPDRFTIYRGFKKLGINIPQILPEKKK
;
A
#
# COMPACT_ATOMS: atom_id res chain seq x y z
N MET A 1 -15.87 10.34 -8.36
CA MET A 1 -15.73 8.91 -8.00
C MET A 1 -14.44 8.28 -8.51
N ASN A 2 -14.10 8.38 -9.81
CA ASN A 2 -12.87 7.77 -10.36
C ASN A 2 -11.58 8.27 -9.67
N PHE A 3 -11.50 9.57 -9.38
CA PHE A 3 -10.38 10.15 -8.65
C PHE A 3 -10.22 9.59 -7.22
N ILE A 4 -11.33 9.35 -6.52
CA ILE A 4 -11.33 8.80 -5.15
C ILE A 4 -10.73 7.39 -5.15
N ILE A 5 -11.07 6.58 -6.14
CA ILE A 5 -10.50 5.23 -6.30
C ILE A 5 -8.98 5.32 -6.47
N ILE A 6 -8.50 6.18 -7.37
CA ILE A 6 -7.06 6.35 -7.60
C ILE A 6 -6.35 6.81 -6.32
N LEU A 7 -6.96 7.74 -5.58
CA LEU A 7 -6.43 8.17 -4.28
C LEU A 7 -6.36 7.02 -3.27
N ILE A 8 -7.38 6.19 -3.17
CA ILE A 8 -7.39 5.03 -2.28
C ILE A 8 -6.26 4.05 -2.66
N VAL A 9 -6.13 3.72 -3.94
CA VAL A 9 -5.04 2.86 -4.45
C VAL A 9 -3.69 3.48 -4.11
N ALA A 10 -3.51 4.79 -4.34
CA ALA A 10 -2.27 5.50 -4.02
C ALA A 10 -1.96 5.44 -2.52
N ILE A 11 -2.94 5.69 -1.65
CA ILE A 11 -2.77 5.64 -0.19
C ILE A 11 -2.27 4.27 0.25
N PHE A 12 -2.85 3.17 -0.24
CA PHE A 12 -2.38 1.83 0.13
C PHE A 12 -0.95 1.53 -0.33
N HIS A 13 -0.58 1.93 -1.55
CA HIS A 13 0.78 1.71 -2.07
C HIS A 13 1.81 2.57 -1.36
N ILE A 14 1.49 3.84 -1.09
CA ILE A 14 2.34 4.75 -0.31
C ILE A 14 2.48 4.23 1.13
N SER A 15 1.38 3.76 1.74
CA SER A 15 1.40 3.20 3.09
C SER A 15 2.30 1.96 3.16
N ALA A 16 2.26 1.07 2.17
CA ALA A 16 3.17 -0.07 2.11
C ALA A 16 4.64 0.36 2.07
N LEU A 17 4.97 1.41 1.30
CA LEU A 17 6.33 1.95 1.26
C LEU A 17 6.76 2.60 2.57
N VAL A 18 5.87 3.37 3.21
CA VAL A 18 6.18 4.11 4.44
C VAL A 18 6.28 3.17 5.64
N LEU A 19 5.33 2.25 5.77
CA LEU A 19 5.27 1.31 6.89
C LEU A 19 6.28 0.17 6.73
N TYR A 20 6.52 -0.32 5.51
CA TYR A 20 7.45 -1.41 5.26
C TYR A 20 8.53 -1.02 4.23
N PRO A 21 9.43 -0.08 4.59
CA PRO A 21 10.41 0.47 3.68
C PRO A 21 11.58 -0.47 3.38
N GLU A 22 11.73 -1.58 4.09
CA GLU A 22 12.87 -2.50 3.95
C GLU A 22 12.73 -3.43 2.75
N THR A 23 12.87 -2.83 1.56
CA THR A 23 12.60 -3.50 0.28
C THR A 23 13.84 -3.81 -0.52
N THR A 24 13.68 -4.72 -1.47
CA THR A 24 14.71 -4.99 -2.49
C THR A 24 14.78 -3.83 -3.49
N VAL A 25 15.76 -3.87 -4.39
CA VAL A 25 15.90 -2.90 -5.50
C VAL A 25 14.62 -2.83 -6.35
N LEU A 26 13.88 -3.93 -6.45
CA LEU A 26 12.63 -4.01 -7.22
C LEU A 26 11.39 -3.53 -6.46
N GLY A 27 11.47 -3.24 -5.16
CA GLY A 27 10.33 -2.84 -4.34
C GLY A 27 9.57 -1.61 -4.88
N PRO A 28 10.26 -0.49 -5.14
CA PRO A 28 9.62 0.70 -5.72
C PRO A 28 8.99 0.44 -7.10
N THR A 29 9.69 -0.30 -7.97
CA THR A 29 9.16 -0.68 -9.30
C THR A 29 7.91 -1.53 -9.17
N TYR A 30 7.90 -2.51 -8.27
CA TYR A 30 6.72 -3.31 -7.97
C TYR A 30 5.54 -2.44 -7.55
N LEU A 31 5.73 -1.53 -6.57
CA LEU A 31 4.64 -0.67 -6.10
C LEU A 31 4.12 0.25 -7.20
N PHE A 32 4.99 0.79 -8.06
CA PHE A 32 4.59 1.63 -9.18
C PHE A 32 3.76 0.84 -10.21
N VAL A 33 4.23 -0.34 -10.63
CA VAL A 33 3.51 -1.18 -11.59
C VAL A 33 2.19 -1.67 -11.00
N SER A 34 2.21 -2.12 -9.74
CA SER A 34 1.01 -2.52 -9.00
C SER A 34 -0.01 -1.39 -8.91
N PHE A 35 0.44 -0.16 -8.62
CA PHE A 35 -0.42 1.02 -8.58
C PHE A 35 -1.11 1.27 -9.92
N LEU A 36 -0.37 1.19 -11.03
CA LEU A 36 -0.91 1.37 -12.37
C LEU A 36 -1.93 0.28 -12.71
N LEU A 37 -1.61 -0.98 -12.44
CA LEU A 37 -2.47 -2.12 -12.72
C LEU A 37 -3.77 -2.05 -11.92
N TRP A 38 -3.71 -1.80 -10.62
CA TRP A 38 -4.90 -1.68 -9.78
C TRP A 38 -5.75 -0.46 -10.16
N SER A 39 -5.11 0.68 -10.45
CA SER A 39 -5.83 1.87 -10.91
C SER A 39 -6.57 1.59 -12.22
N ALA A 40 -5.90 1.01 -13.21
CA ALA A 40 -6.52 0.63 -14.49
C ALA A 40 -7.65 -0.39 -14.28
N PHE A 41 -7.41 -1.42 -13.45
CA PHE A 41 -8.39 -2.44 -13.13
C PHE A 41 -9.68 -1.82 -12.57
N PHE A 42 -9.59 -0.99 -11.52
CA PHE A 42 -10.79 -0.37 -10.95
C PHE A 42 -11.51 0.57 -11.92
N LEU A 43 -10.79 1.28 -12.79
CA LEU A 43 -11.38 2.16 -13.80
C LEU A 43 -12.19 1.36 -14.82
N LEU A 44 -11.65 0.24 -15.30
CA LEU A 44 -12.32 -0.65 -16.26
C LEU A 44 -13.49 -1.42 -15.63
N LEU A 45 -13.35 -1.80 -14.36
CA LEU A 45 -14.37 -2.56 -13.64
C LEU A 45 -15.67 -1.76 -13.48
N LYS A 46 -15.56 -0.44 -13.34
CA LYS A 46 -16.70 0.44 -13.16
C LYS A 46 -17.71 0.34 -14.30
N SER A 47 -17.26 0.26 -15.55
CA SER A 47 -18.17 0.12 -16.70
C SER A 47 -18.92 -1.22 -16.67
N SER A 48 -18.32 -2.27 -16.15
CA SER A 48 -18.94 -3.59 -16.06
C SER A 48 -20.10 -3.65 -15.05
N PHE A 49 -20.18 -2.70 -14.11
CA PHE A 49 -21.17 -2.69 -13.03
C PHE A 49 -22.35 -1.74 -13.25
N TYR A 50 -22.51 -1.17 -14.45
CA TYR A 50 -23.55 -0.18 -14.73
C TYR A 50 -25.00 -0.67 -14.46
N LYS A 51 -25.24 -1.99 -14.51
CA LYS A 51 -26.54 -2.62 -14.24
C LYS A 51 -26.72 -3.11 -12.80
N LEU A 52 -25.67 -3.04 -11.97
CA LEU A 52 -25.74 -3.51 -10.60
C LEU A 52 -26.29 -2.43 -9.69
N SER A 53 -26.95 -2.85 -8.60
CA SER A 53 -27.34 -1.91 -7.55
C SER A 53 -26.10 -1.25 -6.93
N THR A 54 -26.27 -0.03 -6.41
CA THR A 54 -25.19 0.69 -5.70
C THR A 54 -24.65 -0.11 -4.52
N LYS A 55 -25.51 -0.84 -3.79
CA LYS A 55 -25.10 -1.70 -2.66
C LYS A 55 -24.22 -2.85 -3.13
N THR A 56 -24.66 -3.58 -4.16
CA THR A 56 -23.93 -4.72 -4.72
C THR A 56 -22.58 -4.29 -5.28
N SER A 57 -22.56 -3.21 -6.08
CA SER A 57 -21.30 -2.67 -6.63
C SER A 57 -20.35 -2.23 -5.51
N SER A 58 -20.85 -1.53 -4.48
CA SER A 58 -20.01 -1.11 -3.34
C SER A 58 -19.42 -2.29 -2.59
N PHE A 59 -20.19 -3.34 -2.34
CA PHE A 59 -19.70 -4.57 -1.71
C PHE A 59 -18.58 -5.22 -2.55
N ILE A 60 -18.78 -5.33 -3.87
CA ILE A 60 -17.75 -5.87 -4.77
C ILE A 60 -16.47 -5.00 -4.73
N PHE A 61 -16.60 -3.67 -4.75
CA PHE A 61 -15.45 -2.77 -4.63
C PHE A 61 -14.67 -2.99 -3.32
N ILE A 62 -15.36 -3.22 -2.21
CA ILE A 62 -14.73 -3.53 -0.91
C ILE A 62 -13.95 -4.84 -0.98
N VAL A 63 -14.56 -5.90 -1.51
CA VAL A 63 -13.90 -7.21 -1.65
C VAL A 63 -12.64 -7.11 -2.51
N ILE A 64 -12.72 -6.36 -3.61
CA ILE A 64 -11.58 -6.14 -4.51
C ILE A 64 -10.50 -5.28 -3.83
N ALA A 65 -10.87 -4.26 -3.06
CA ALA A 65 -9.90 -3.46 -2.31
C ALA A 65 -9.16 -4.30 -1.26
N ILE A 66 -9.84 -5.24 -0.60
CA ILE A 66 -9.20 -6.22 0.30
C ILE A 66 -8.24 -7.11 -0.49
N ALA A 67 -8.65 -7.61 -1.66
CA ALA A 67 -7.78 -8.43 -2.50
C ALA A 67 -6.52 -7.67 -2.97
N MET A 68 -6.67 -6.38 -3.29
CA MET A 68 -5.53 -5.49 -3.60
C MET A 68 -4.60 -5.34 -2.41
N LEU A 69 -5.14 -5.06 -1.22
CA LEU A 69 -4.33 -4.92 -0.01
C LEU A 69 -3.55 -6.20 0.28
N LEU A 70 -4.21 -7.36 0.22
CA LEU A 70 -3.56 -8.66 0.38
C LEU A 70 -2.49 -8.88 -0.69
N SER A 71 -2.78 -8.57 -1.95
CA SER A 71 -1.80 -8.66 -3.04
C SER A 71 -0.55 -7.82 -2.74
N ILE A 72 -0.71 -6.57 -2.32
CA ILE A 72 0.43 -5.73 -1.90
C ILE A 72 1.18 -6.42 -0.75
N MET A 73 0.49 -6.92 0.26
CA MET A 73 1.14 -7.50 1.44
C MET A 73 1.89 -8.82 1.17
N PHE A 74 1.42 -9.63 0.23
CA PHE A 74 2.04 -10.91 -0.11
C PHE A 74 3.18 -10.77 -1.13
N PHE A 75 3.04 -9.87 -2.10
CA PHE A 75 3.95 -9.81 -3.25
C PHE A 75 4.92 -8.62 -3.19
N TYR A 76 4.73 -7.65 -2.29
CA TYR A 76 5.65 -6.52 -2.16
C TYR A 76 7.06 -7.00 -1.72
N PRO A 77 8.10 -6.83 -2.57
CA PRO A 77 9.41 -7.42 -2.32
C PRO A 77 10.10 -6.83 -1.08
N GLN A 78 10.29 -7.66 -0.06
CA GLN A 78 10.97 -7.31 1.18
C GLN A 78 12.41 -7.86 1.18
N ARG A 79 13.36 -7.10 1.74
CA ARG A 79 14.79 -7.46 1.74
C ARG A 79 15.09 -8.75 2.51
N ASN A 80 14.31 -9.05 3.54
CA ASN A 80 14.43 -10.26 4.33
C ASN A 80 13.65 -11.45 3.74
N ASN A 81 13.14 -11.34 2.50
CA ASN A 81 12.30 -12.34 1.83
C ASN A 81 11.03 -12.75 2.62
N LYS A 82 10.66 -11.99 3.65
CA LYS A 82 9.46 -12.21 4.45
C LYS A 82 8.36 -11.24 3.98
N PRO A 83 7.25 -11.73 3.41
CA PRO A 83 6.14 -10.88 3.00
C PRO A 83 5.60 -10.04 4.16
N VAL A 84 5.07 -8.85 3.84
CA VAL A 84 4.50 -7.93 4.82
C VAL A 84 3.36 -8.59 5.60
N PHE A 85 2.57 -9.44 4.96
CA PHE A 85 1.51 -10.20 5.62
C PHE A 85 2.02 -11.01 6.83
N TYR A 86 3.11 -11.75 6.66
CA TYR A 86 3.69 -12.54 7.75
C TYR A 86 4.35 -11.67 8.81
N LYS A 87 4.89 -10.50 8.45
CA LYS A 87 5.39 -9.53 9.44
C LYS A 87 4.28 -9.09 10.41
N LEU A 88 3.09 -8.80 9.89
CA LEU A 88 1.96 -8.43 10.73
C LEU A 88 1.47 -9.59 11.62
N LEU A 89 1.45 -10.82 11.08
CA LEU A 89 1.10 -12.00 11.88
C LEU A 89 2.09 -12.25 13.03
N ASP A 90 3.37 -11.97 12.80
CA ASP A 90 4.43 -12.13 13.79
C ASP A 90 4.61 -10.88 14.67
N GLU A 91 3.63 -9.98 14.69
CA GLU A 91 3.61 -8.74 15.48
C GLU A 91 4.78 -7.78 15.18
N GLU A 92 5.42 -7.92 14.02
CA GLU A 92 6.45 -7.00 13.50
C GLU A 92 5.80 -5.74 12.90
N TYR A 93 5.27 -4.90 13.78
CA TYR A 93 4.71 -3.60 13.43
C TYR A 93 5.81 -2.55 13.22
N PRO A 94 5.61 -1.59 12.31
CA PRO A 94 6.59 -0.55 12.04
C PRO A 94 6.74 0.40 13.23
N ASP A 95 7.96 0.56 13.71
CA ASP A 95 8.30 1.55 14.72
C ASP A 95 8.49 2.95 14.12
N ARG A 96 8.65 3.95 14.98
CA ARG A 96 8.85 5.35 14.55
C ARG A 96 10.06 5.52 13.62
N PHE A 97 11.13 4.80 13.89
CA PHE A 97 12.33 4.85 13.07
C PHE A 97 12.09 4.27 11.68
N THR A 98 11.35 3.17 11.59
CA THR A 98 10.93 2.55 10.31
C THR A 98 10.05 3.50 9.52
N ILE A 99 9.04 4.10 10.15
CA ILE A 99 8.17 5.10 9.51
C ILE A 99 8.99 6.29 8.98
N TYR A 100 9.93 6.81 9.78
CA TYR A 100 10.83 7.89 9.34
C TYR A 100 11.66 7.48 8.12
N ARG A 101 12.24 6.27 8.11
CA ARG A 101 12.98 5.77 6.94
C ARG A 101 12.08 5.66 5.70
N GLY A 102 10.82 5.27 5.89
CA GLY A 102 9.82 5.23 4.84
C GLY A 102 9.52 6.60 4.23
N PHE A 103 9.26 7.61 5.05
CA PHE A 103 9.11 8.99 4.55
C PHE A 103 10.38 9.51 3.88
N LYS A 104 11.56 9.16 4.41
CA LYS A 104 12.84 9.53 3.80
C LYS A 104 13.00 8.94 2.39
N LYS A 105 12.48 7.73 2.13
CA LYS A 105 12.46 7.14 0.78
C LYS A 105 11.55 7.89 -0.20
N LEU A 106 10.55 8.61 0.31
CA LEU A 106 9.71 9.52 -0.48
C LEU A 106 10.34 10.93 -0.65
N GLY A 107 11.55 11.15 -0.14
CA GLY A 107 12.18 12.47 -0.11
C GLY A 107 11.63 13.40 0.95
N ILE A 108 10.79 12.90 1.88
CA ILE A 108 10.17 13.69 2.94
C ILE A 108 10.97 13.51 4.22
N ASN A 109 11.59 14.58 4.70
CA ASN A 109 12.36 14.57 5.94
C ASN A 109 11.52 15.11 7.11
N ILE A 110 11.13 14.23 8.04
CA ILE A 110 10.32 14.58 9.22
C ILE A 110 11.12 14.24 10.49
N PRO A 111 12.10 15.08 10.87
CA PRO A 111 12.97 14.79 12.02
C PRO A 111 12.22 14.68 13.35
N GLN A 112 11.02 15.27 13.45
CA GLN A 112 10.15 15.22 14.65
C GLN A 112 9.65 13.80 14.98
N ILE A 113 9.72 12.85 14.03
CA ILE A 113 9.31 11.45 14.26
C ILE A 113 10.42 10.67 15.00
N LEU A 114 11.66 11.13 14.92
CA LEU A 114 12.78 10.47 15.61
C LEU A 114 12.67 10.68 17.12
N PRO A 115 12.94 9.64 17.93
CA PRO A 115 13.06 9.84 19.37
C PRO A 115 14.21 10.81 19.66
N GLU A 116 14.02 11.71 20.63
CA GLU A 116 15.11 12.57 21.10
C GLU A 116 16.29 11.68 21.48
N LYS A 117 17.47 11.96 20.91
CA LYS A 117 18.70 11.32 21.36
C LYS A 117 18.86 11.69 22.84
N LYS A 118 18.61 10.75 23.74
CA LYS A 118 19.09 10.84 25.13
C LYS A 118 20.61 10.97 25.03
N LYS A 119 21.11 12.16 25.39
CA LYS A 119 22.54 12.41 25.57
C LYS A 119 23.08 11.57 26.71
#